data_AF-H6BDI2-F1
#
_entry.id   AF-H6BDI2-F1
#
_cell.length_a   1.000
_cell.length_b   1.000
_cell.length_c   1.000
_cell.angle_alpha   90.00
_cell.angle_beta   90.00
_cell.angle_gamma   90.00
#
_symmetry.space_group_name_H-M   'P 1'
#
loop_
_entity.id
_entity.type
_entity.pdbx_description
1 polymer ?
#
loop_
_entity_poly.entity_id
_entity_poly.type
_entity_poly.pdbx_seq_one_letter_code
_entity_poly.pdbx_strand_id
1 'polypeptide(L)'
;HSKAVKEAMCFMMDPLVGKKCCYVQFPQRFDSIDRHDRYANKNVVFFDINMKGLDGIQGPIYVGTGCCFRRQALYGYDAPKTKKPPSRTCNCWPKWCVCCFCFGNRKTKKKVTKPKPEKKRRLFFKKEENQSPAYALSEIDEAAAGADTQKAGIVNQVKLEKKFGQSSVFVASTLLENGGTLRSASPASLLKEAIHVIGCGYEDKTDWGKEIGWIYGSVTEDILTGFKMHCHGWRSIYCIPKRPAFKGSAPLNLSDRLNQVLRWALGSIEIFFSNHCPLWYGYGGGLKFLERFSY
;
A
#
# COMPACT_ATOMS: atom_id res chain seq x y z
N HIS A 1 -13.91 28.93 -0.60
CA HIS A 1 -13.96 27.71 -1.44
C HIS A 1 -13.03 26.64 -0.91
N SER A 2 -13.54 25.45 -0.60
CA SER A 2 -12.75 24.28 -0.20
C SER A 2 -11.99 23.72 -1.41
N LYS A 3 -10.65 23.71 -1.36
CA LYS A 3 -9.78 23.26 -2.47
C LYS A 3 -9.07 21.94 -2.20
N ALA A 4 -9.19 21.39 -0.98
CA ALA A 4 -8.43 20.22 -0.54
C ALA A 4 -8.58 19.01 -1.48
N VAL A 5 -9.82 18.68 -1.87
CA VAL A 5 -10.09 17.59 -2.81
C VAL A 5 -9.44 17.87 -4.17
N LYS A 6 -9.56 19.09 -4.69
CA LYS A 6 -8.97 19.48 -5.98
C LYS A 6 -7.44 19.39 -5.95
N GLU A 7 -6.81 19.79 -4.85
CA GLU A 7 -5.36 19.71 -4.66
C GLU A 7 -4.89 18.25 -4.53
N ALA A 8 -5.61 17.41 -3.78
CA ALA A 8 -5.31 15.98 -3.70
C ALA A 8 -5.40 15.31 -5.09
N MET A 9 -6.45 15.64 -5.83
CA MET A 9 -6.66 15.11 -7.18
C MET A 9 -5.57 15.56 -8.16
N CYS A 10 -5.02 16.77 -8.02
CA CYS A 10 -3.89 17.25 -8.82
C CYS A 10 -2.70 16.28 -8.77
N PHE A 11 -2.38 15.77 -7.59
CA PHE A 11 -1.29 14.80 -7.42
C PHE A 11 -1.70 13.39 -7.87
N MET A 12 -2.92 12.96 -7.55
CA MET A 12 -3.36 11.59 -7.86
C MET A 12 -3.60 11.33 -9.35
N MET A 13 -3.98 12.37 -10.10
CA MET A 13 -4.24 12.32 -11.54
C MET A 13 -2.99 12.64 -12.38
N ASP A 14 -1.88 13.04 -11.76
CA ASP A 14 -0.63 13.30 -12.47
C ASP A 14 -0.14 12.01 -13.18
N PRO A 15 0.12 12.05 -14.51
CA PRO A 15 0.54 10.87 -15.26
C PRO A 15 1.88 10.26 -14.82
N LEU A 16 2.77 11.08 -14.25
CA LEU A 16 4.12 10.73 -13.84
C LEU A 16 4.15 10.25 -12.38
N VAL A 17 3.59 11.03 -11.46
CA VAL A 17 3.67 10.72 -10.01
C VAL A 17 2.42 10.02 -9.47
N GLY A 18 1.25 10.28 -10.07
CA GLY A 18 -0.05 9.85 -9.55
C GLY A 18 -0.20 8.33 -9.49
N LYS A 19 0.34 7.59 -10.48
CA LYS A 19 0.23 6.12 -10.56
C LYS A 19 0.77 5.38 -9.34
N LYS A 20 1.78 5.93 -8.66
CA LYS A 20 2.38 5.36 -7.43
C LYS A 20 1.92 6.05 -6.16
N CYS A 21 1.08 7.07 -6.24
CA CYS A 21 0.55 7.76 -5.07
C CYS A 21 -0.50 6.88 -4.38
N CYS A 22 -0.23 6.43 -3.14
CA CYS A 22 -1.22 5.72 -2.32
C CYS A 22 -2.14 6.67 -1.56
N TYR A 23 -1.62 7.76 -1.03
CA TYR A 23 -2.43 8.78 -0.37
C TYR A 23 -1.76 10.14 -0.40
N VAL A 24 -2.59 11.18 -0.28
CA VAL A 24 -2.16 12.57 -0.09
C VAL A 24 -2.52 12.98 1.33
N GLN A 25 -1.51 13.23 2.15
CA GLN A 25 -1.62 13.68 3.54
C GLN A 25 -1.56 15.20 3.61
N PHE A 26 -2.51 15.79 4.34
CA PHE A 26 -2.52 17.21 4.64
C PHE A 26 -2.09 17.46 6.09
N PRO A 27 -1.43 18.59 6.40
CA PRO A 27 -1.15 18.97 7.78
C PRO A 27 -2.45 19.16 8.56
N GLN A 28 -2.59 18.45 9.68
CA GLN A 28 -3.60 18.80 10.66
C GLN A 28 -3.15 20.07 11.38
N ARG A 29 -3.95 21.13 11.27
CA ARG A 29 -3.73 22.35 12.05
C ARG A 29 -4.78 22.43 13.15
N PHE A 30 -4.46 23.13 14.22
CA PHE A 30 -5.41 23.34 15.31
C PHE A 30 -5.72 24.82 15.50
N ASP A 31 -6.98 25.12 15.80
CA ASP A 31 -7.44 26.45 16.21
C ASP A 31 -7.46 26.56 17.75
N SER A 32 -7.63 27.78 18.25
CA SER A 32 -7.74 28.09 19.69
C SER A 32 -6.52 27.69 20.53
N ILE A 33 -5.32 27.82 19.95
CA ILE A 33 -4.06 27.60 20.67
C ILE A 33 -3.63 28.92 21.30
N ASP A 34 -3.29 28.89 22.60
CA ASP A 34 -2.77 30.06 23.32
C ASP A 34 -1.56 30.67 22.59
N ARG A 35 -1.38 31.99 22.75
CA ARG A 35 -0.27 32.73 22.12
C ARG A 35 1.09 32.16 22.52
N HIS A 36 1.22 31.67 23.75
CA HIS A 36 2.46 31.09 24.26
C HIS A 36 2.61 29.59 23.93
N ASP A 37 1.55 28.93 23.44
CA ASP A 37 1.50 27.50 23.12
C ASP A 37 2.28 26.64 24.13
N ARG A 38 1.98 26.83 25.42
CA ARG A 38 2.76 26.22 26.52
C ARG A 38 2.79 24.69 26.47
N TYR A 39 1.78 24.07 25.86
CA TYR A 39 1.67 22.61 25.70
C TYR A 39 2.21 22.10 24.36
N ALA A 40 2.78 22.98 23.54
CA ALA A 40 3.30 22.67 22.21
C ALA A 40 2.29 21.90 21.33
N ASN A 41 1.01 22.27 21.42
CA ASN A 41 -0.09 21.57 20.75
C ASN A 41 -0.06 21.75 19.23
N LYS A 42 0.65 22.77 18.71
CA LYS A 42 0.85 22.94 17.26
C LYS A 42 1.63 21.80 16.62
N ASN A 43 2.49 21.11 17.39
CA ASN A 43 3.40 20.06 16.91
C ASN A 43 4.13 20.45 15.60
N VAL A 44 4.62 21.70 15.53
CA VAL A 44 5.21 22.30 14.31
C VAL A 44 6.41 21.53 13.79
N VAL A 45 7.26 20.99 14.67
CA VAL A 45 8.45 20.23 14.23
C VAL A 45 8.03 18.98 13.43
N PHE A 46 7.02 18.27 13.93
CA PHE A 46 6.52 17.07 13.25
C PHE A 46 5.88 17.41 11.90
N PHE A 47 4.94 18.35 11.86
CA PHE A 47 4.21 18.68 10.63
C PHE A 47 5.00 19.54 9.64
N ASP A 48 5.83 20.49 10.09
CA ASP A 48 6.50 21.44 9.20
C ASP A 48 7.95 21.08 8.86
N ILE A 49 8.59 20.17 9.60
CA ILE A 49 9.96 19.76 9.35
C ILE A 49 10.00 18.28 8.96
N ASN A 50 9.57 17.38 9.84
CA ASN A 50 9.73 15.94 9.63
C ASN A 50 8.92 15.44 8.42
N MET A 51 7.62 15.73 8.38
CA MET A 51 6.74 15.30 7.29
C MET A 51 7.18 15.81 5.91
N LYS A 52 7.71 17.04 5.85
CA LYS A 52 8.30 17.58 4.61
C LYS A 52 9.58 16.86 4.21
N GLY A 53 10.42 16.51 5.18
CA GLY A 53 11.63 15.72 4.94
C GLY A 53 11.32 14.35 4.35
N LEU A 54 10.35 13.64 4.95
CA LEU A 54 9.90 12.32 4.49
C LEU A 54 9.28 12.36 3.09
N ASP A 55 8.60 13.46 2.74
CA ASP A 55 8.04 13.65 1.39
C ASP A 55 9.10 13.57 0.28
N GLY A 56 10.34 13.97 0.59
CA GLY A 56 11.48 13.83 -0.32
C GLY A 56 11.95 12.39 -0.55
N ILE A 57 11.60 11.45 0.34
CA ILE A 57 12.06 10.06 0.29
C ILE A 57 10.96 9.17 -0.31
N GLN A 58 9.98 8.72 0.49
CA GLN A 58 8.86 7.89 0.03
C GLN A 58 7.50 8.50 0.39
N GLY A 59 7.45 9.56 1.17
CA GLY A 59 6.22 10.25 1.53
C GLY A 59 6.01 10.33 3.04
N PRO A 60 5.11 11.20 3.52
CA PRO A 60 4.75 11.30 4.94
C PRO A 60 4.06 10.02 5.42
N ILE A 61 4.16 9.73 6.73
CA ILE A 61 3.36 8.67 7.37
C ILE A 61 1.89 9.10 7.50
N TYR A 62 0.98 8.12 7.58
CA TYR A 62 -0.43 8.37 7.85
C TYR A 62 -0.65 8.67 9.34
N VAL A 63 -1.37 9.76 9.64
CA VAL A 63 -1.57 10.27 11.01
C VAL A 63 -3.04 10.30 11.45
N GLY A 64 -3.90 9.51 10.80
CA GLY A 64 -5.29 9.33 11.23
C GLY A 64 -6.29 10.36 10.70
N THR A 65 -5.86 11.42 10.01
CA THR A 65 -6.77 12.46 9.49
C THR A 65 -6.24 13.16 8.26
N GLY A 66 -7.12 13.91 7.57
CA GLY A 66 -6.74 14.79 6.46
C GLY A 66 -6.05 14.05 5.32
N CYS A 67 -6.55 12.87 4.94
CA CYS A 67 -5.97 12.04 3.90
C CYS A 67 -6.96 11.70 2.80
N CYS A 68 -6.49 11.71 1.56
CA CYS A 68 -7.19 11.08 0.44
C CYS A 68 -6.44 9.79 0.08
N PHE A 69 -7.11 8.64 0.15
CA PHE A 69 -6.50 7.34 -0.15
C PHE A 69 -6.88 6.82 -1.55
N ARG A 70 -5.93 6.12 -2.18
CA ARG A 70 -6.17 5.31 -3.36
C ARG A 70 -6.76 3.97 -2.94
N ARG A 71 -7.97 3.68 -3.42
CA ARG A 71 -8.72 2.44 -3.16
C ARG A 71 -7.88 1.17 -3.34
N GLN A 72 -7.18 1.03 -4.47
CA GLN A 72 -6.34 -0.13 -4.77
C GLN A 72 -5.21 -0.34 -3.76
N ALA A 73 -4.66 0.75 -3.22
CA ALA A 73 -3.60 0.66 -2.23
C ALA A 73 -4.13 0.20 -0.86
N LEU A 74 -5.33 0.65 -0.46
CA LEU A 74 -6.02 0.16 0.75
C LEU A 74 -6.40 -1.32 0.63
N TYR A 75 -6.67 -1.81 -0.58
CA TYR A 75 -6.95 -3.23 -0.84
C TYR A 75 -5.70 -4.13 -0.82
N GLY A 76 -4.53 -3.59 -0.48
CA GLY A 76 -3.29 -4.35 -0.37
C GLY A 76 -2.79 -4.88 -1.72
N TYR A 77 -3.03 -4.15 -2.81
CA TYR A 77 -2.33 -4.39 -4.07
C TYR A 77 -0.95 -3.74 -4.06
N ASP A 78 0.01 -4.34 -4.76
CA ASP A 78 1.35 -3.76 -4.91
C ASP A 78 1.31 -2.52 -5.81
N ALA A 79 2.20 -1.56 -5.54
CA ALA A 79 2.34 -0.39 -6.40
C ALA A 79 2.76 -0.80 -7.83
N PRO A 80 2.27 -0.09 -8.87
CA PRO A 80 2.67 -0.37 -10.25
C PRO A 80 4.19 -0.32 -10.41
N LYS A 81 4.77 -1.41 -10.92
CA LYS A 81 6.22 -1.48 -11.16
C LYS A 81 6.58 -0.55 -12.30
N THR A 82 7.44 0.43 -12.02
CA THR A 82 8.12 1.19 -13.08
C THR A 82 9.02 0.25 -13.84
N LYS A 83 8.78 0.07 -15.14
CA LYS A 83 9.74 -0.62 -16.02
C LYS A 83 11.06 0.14 -15.92
N LYS A 84 12.08 -0.46 -15.30
CA LYS A 84 13.42 0.10 -15.39
C LYS A 84 13.80 0.06 -16.87
N PRO A 85 14.32 1.14 -17.46
CA PRO A 85 14.96 1.01 -18.77
C PRO A 85 16.05 -0.06 -18.63
N PRO A 86 16.26 -0.92 -19.66
CA PRO A 86 17.34 -1.89 -19.62
C PRO A 86 18.63 -1.14 -19.29
N SER A 87 19.35 -1.64 -18.29
CA SER A 87 20.61 -1.02 -17.87
C SER A 87 21.53 -0.90 -19.08
N ARG A 88 21.87 0.32 -19.48
CA ARG A 88 22.93 0.59 -20.47
C ARG A 88 24.32 0.48 -19.85
N THR A 89 24.49 -0.38 -18.84
CA THR A 89 25.81 -0.80 -18.38
C THR A 89 26.11 -2.12 -19.05
N CYS A 90 26.94 -2.09 -20.09
CA CYS A 90 27.60 -3.33 -20.47
C CYS A 90 28.51 -3.72 -19.30
N ASN A 91 28.52 -5.01 -18.92
CA ASN A 91 29.50 -5.56 -17.99
C ASN A 91 30.91 -5.65 -18.64
N CYS A 92 31.23 -4.74 -19.57
CA CYS A 92 32.57 -4.60 -20.09
C CYS A 92 33.37 -3.84 -19.05
N TRP A 93 33.96 -4.57 -18.10
CA TRP A 93 35.14 -4.05 -17.41
C TRP A 93 36.20 -3.70 -18.47
N PRO A 94 36.71 -2.47 -18.53
CA PRO A 94 37.89 -2.17 -19.31
C PRO A 94 39.02 -3.05 -18.80
N LYS A 95 39.68 -3.79 -19.71
CA LYS A 95 40.83 -4.67 -19.42
C LYS A 95 42.08 -3.94 -18.89
N TRP A 96 41.97 -2.71 -18.37
CA TRP A 96 43.11 -1.88 -17.97
C TRP A 96 43.06 -1.32 -16.54
N CYS A 97 42.37 -2.00 -15.62
CA CYS A 97 42.54 -1.76 -14.18
C CYS A 97 42.87 -3.07 -13.44
N VAL A 98 44.08 -3.59 -13.67
CA VAL A 98 44.75 -4.54 -12.77
C VAL A 98 46.23 -4.14 -12.64
N CYS A 99 46.48 -3.16 -11.79
CA CYS A 99 47.75 -2.92 -11.08
C CYS A 99 47.33 -1.96 -9.95
N CYS A 100 47.28 -2.32 -8.67
CA CYS A 100 48.25 -3.03 -7.86
C CYS A 100 47.56 -3.80 -6.71
N PHE A 101 48.28 -4.81 -6.20
CA PHE A 101 48.00 -5.64 -5.01
C PHE A 101 47.09 -6.86 -5.20
N CYS A 102 47.54 -7.80 -6.03
CA CYS A 102 47.09 -9.20 -5.98
C CYS A 102 48.07 -10.07 -5.17
N PHE A 103 47.69 -10.41 -3.93
CA PHE A 103 48.13 -11.65 -3.28
C PHE A 103 46.98 -12.67 -3.36
N GLY A 104 47.24 -13.88 -3.87
CA GLY A 104 46.38 -15.04 -3.63
C GLY A 104 45.94 -15.85 -4.86
N ASN A 105 46.74 -16.89 -5.17
CA ASN A 105 46.59 -17.91 -6.20
C ASN A 105 45.17 -18.49 -6.45
N ARG A 106 44.77 -18.56 -7.73
CA ARG A 106 43.76 -19.52 -8.23
C ARG A 106 44.44 -20.80 -8.72
N LYS A 107 44.13 -21.95 -8.11
CA LYS A 107 44.22 -23.25 -8.78
C LYS A 107 42.79 -23.72 -9.12
N THR A 108 42.52 -23.82 -10.41
CA THR A 108 41.32 -24.43 -10.99
C THR A 108 41.36 -25.96 -10.84
N LYS A 109 40.30 -26.55 -10.29
CA LYS A 109 39.93 -27.95 -10.57
C LYS A 109 38.51 -27.98 -11.14
N LYS A 110 38.39 -28.45 -12.39
CA LYS A 110 37.13 -28.86 -13.01
C LYS A 110 36.53 -30.03 -12.22
N LYS A 111 35.24 -29.97 -11.91
CA LYS A 111 34.43 -31.17 -11.68
C LYS A 111 33.08 -31.02 -12.38
N VAL A 112 32.71 -32.14 -12.98
CA VAL A 112 31.67 -32.39 -13.98
C VAL A 112 30.26 -32.26 -13.40
N THR A 113 29.35 -31.86 -14.29
CA THR A 113 27.90 -31.66 -14.18
C THR A 113 27.09 -32.81 -13.57
N LYS A 114 26.12 -32.46 -12.70
CA LYS A 114 24.80 -33.12 -12.59
C LYS A 114 23.71 -32.03 -12.35
N PRO A 115 22.52 -32.14 -12.96
CA PRO A 115 21.51 -31.06 -12.94
C PRO A 115 20.62 -31.13 -11.69
N LYS A 116 20.17 -29.97 -11.19
CA LYS A 116 19.09 -29.82 -10.22
C LYS A 116 18.25 -28.56 -10.56
N PRO A 117 16.95 -28.55 -10.17
CA PRO A 117 15.85 -28.20 -11.06
C PRO A 117 15.50 -26.71 -11.13
N GLU A 118 14.85 -26.34 -12.24
CA GLU A 118 14.38 -25.00 -12.57
C GLU A 118 13.41 -24.44 -11.52
N LYS A 119 13.74 -23.24 -11.02
CA LYS A 119 12.81 -22.39 -10.29
C LYS A 119 11.70 -21.93 -11.22
N LYS A 120 10.46 -22.32 -10.90
CA LYS A 120 9.20 -21.83 -11.49
C LYS A 120 9.27 -20.32 -11.74
N ARG A 121 9.28 -19.94 -13.02
CA ARG A 121 8.94 -18.58 -13.47
C ARG A 121 7.51 -18.28 -13.02
N ARG A 122 7.33 -17.36 -12.06
CA ARG A 122 6.02 -16.80 -11.75
C ARG A 122 5.54 -16.04 -12.98
N LEU A 123 4.42 -16.49 -13.56
CA LEU A 123 3.82 -15.92 -14.75
C LEU A 123 3.53 -14.43 -14.56
N PHE A 124 4.05 -13.65 -15.50
CA PHE A 124 3.71 -12.27 -15.76
C PHE A 124 2.31 -12.21 -16.39
N PHE A 125 1.44 -11.32 -15.91
CA PHE A 125 0.23 -10.92 -16.62
C PHE A 125 0.61 -10.27 -17.95
N LYS A 126 0.34 -10.97 -19.05
CA LYS A 126 0.35 -10.40 -20.40
C LYS A 126 -1.06 -9.88 -20.67
N LYS A 127 -1.14 -8.60 -21.04
CA LYS A 127 -2.37 -7.92 -21.46
C LYS A 127 -2.74 -8.45 -22.84
N GLU A 128 -3.92 -9.06 -22.98
CA GLU A 128 -4.60 -9.20 -24.26
C GLU A 128 -5.89 -8.38 -24.21
N GLU A 129 -6.11 -7.64 -25.29
CA GLU A 129 -7.25 -6.76 -25.52
C GLU A 129 -8.51 -7.55 -25.81
N ASN A 130 -9.65 -7.00 -25.37
CA ASN A 130 -11.03 -7.30 -25.78
C ASN A 130 -11.56 -8.72 -25.54
N GLN A 131 -12.43 -8.87 -24.54
CA GLN A 131 -13.86 -9.21 -24.72
C GLN A 131 -14.54 -9.25 -23.34
N SER A 132 -15.70 -8.61 -23.23
CA SER A 132 -16.56 -8.60 -22.05
C SER A 132 -17.14 -9.98 -21.77
N PRO A 133 -17.15 -10.51 -20.53
CA PRO A 133 -17.86 -11.74 -20.25
C PRO A 133 -19.25 -11.40 -19.72
N ALA A 134 -20.21 -11.34 -20.64
CA ALA A 134 -21.62 -11.50 -20.34
C ALA A 134 -22.02 -12.94 -20.74
N TYR A 135 -21.56 -13.96 -20.03
CA TYR A 135 -22.13 -15.31 -20.15
C TYR A 135 -21.88 -16.11 -18.87
N ALA A 136 -22.93 -16.21 -18.06
CA ALA A 136 -23.12 -17.30 -17.10
C ALA A 136 -24.60 -17.69 -17.21
N LEU A 137 -24.93 -18.40 -18.29
CA LEU A 137 -26.12 -19.23 -18.49
C LEU A 137 -26.10 -19.79 -19.91
N SER A 138 -25.50 -20.96 -20.08
CA SER A 138 -25.91 -22.00 -21.05
C SER A 138 -24.98 -23.21 -20.89
N GLU A 139 -25.58 -24.38 -20.97
CA GLU A 139 -25.14 -25.67 -20.45
C GLU A 139 -23.98 -26.33 -21.22
N ILE A 140 -23.24 -27.18 -20.47
CA ILE A 140 -22.75 -28.54 -20.77
C ILE A 140 -22.53 -28.91 -22.26
N ASP A 141 -21.26 -29.13 -22.67
CA ASP A 141 -20.76 -30.47 -23.05
C ASP A 141 -19.23 -30.52 -23.31
N GLU A 142 -18.67 -31.69 -22.98
CA GLU A 142 -17.37 -32.36 -23.31
C GLU A 142 -16.18 -31.62 -23.97
N ALA A 143 -14.90 -31.95 -23.77
CA ALA A 143 -14.14 -32.75 -22.82
C ALA A 143 -12.63 -32.49 -23.11
N ALA A 144 -11.80 -32.62 -22.07
CA ALA A 144 -10.37 -32.98 -22.14
C ALA A 144 -9.31 -31.98 -22.72
N ALA A 145 -9.32 -30.72 -22.28
CA ALA A 145 -8.10 -29.89 -22.16
C ALA A 145 -8.16 -28.84 -21.03
N GLY A 146 -9.13 -28.95 -20.11
CA GLY A 146 -9.52 -27.88 -19.18
C GLY A 146 -9.08 -28.05 -17.72
N ALA A 147 -8.48 -29.18 -17.33
CA ALA A 147 -8.31 -29.52 -15.92
C ALA A 147 -7.34 -28.59 -15.15
N ASP A 148 -6.23 -28.18 -15.77
CA ASP A 148 -5.25 -27.30 -15.11
C ASP A 148 -5.69 -25.83 -15.09
N THR A 149 -6.37 -25.38 -16.14
CA THR A 149 -6.90 -24.00 -16.25
C THR A 149 -8.10 -23.80 -15.32
N GLN A 150 -8.99 -24.80 -15.21
CA GLN A 150 -10.12 -24.77 -14.27
C GLN A 150 -9.64 -24.84 -12.81
N LYS A 151 -8.67 -25.71 -12.48
CA LYS A 151 -8.06 -25.74 -11.14
C LYS A 151 -7.41 -24.40 -10.79
N ALA A 152 -6.70 -23.76 -11.72
CA ALA A 152 -6.10 -22.44 -11.50
C ALA A 152 -7.15 -21.34 -11.30
N GLY A 153 -8.26 -21.36 -12.04
CA GLY A 153 -9.38 -20.44 -11.88
C GLY A 153 -10.06 -20.58 -10.52
N ILE A 154 -10.36 -21.82 -10.10
CA ILE A 154 -10.96 -22.13 -8.80
C ILE A 154 -10.05 -21.68 -7.65
N VAL A 155 -8.74 -21.99 -7.73
CA VAL A 155 -7.76 -21.56 -6.71
C VAL A 155 -7.67 -20.04 -6.61
N ASN A 156 -7.80 -19.32 -7.73
CA ASN A 156 -7.77 -17.86 -7.74
C ASN A 156 -9.03 -17.26 -7.12
N GLN A 157 -10.20 -17.84 -7.39
CA GLN A 157 -11.47 -17.40 -6.80
C GLN A 157 -11.49 -17.62 -5.28
N VAL A 158 -11.10 -18.82 -4.81
CA VAL A 158 -11.01 -19.11 -3.37
C VAL A 158 -10.04 -18.15 -2.66
N LYS A 159 -8.94 -17.77 -3.32
CA LYS A 159 -8.00 -16.78 -2.79
C LYS A 159 -8.64 -15.39 -2.69
N LEU A 160 -9.41 -14.97 -3.70
CA LEU A 160 -10.10 -13.68 -3.68
C LEU A 160 -11.22 -13.64 -2.63
N GLU A 161 -11.95 -14.74 -2.44
CA GLU A 161 -12.98 -14.86 -1.41
C GLU A 161 -12.37 -14.82 -0.01
N LYS A 162 -11.25 -15.53 0.22
CA LYS A 162 -10.49 -15.38 1.47
C LYS A 162 -10.01 -13.94 1.67
N LYS A 163 -9.58 -13.29 0.59
CA LYS A 163 -9.01 -11.94 0.64
C LYS A 163 -10.09 -10.89 0.96
N PHE A 164 -11.20 -10.88 0.24
CA PHE A 164 -12.18 -9.78 0.24
C PHE A 164 -13.55 -10.14 0.81
N GLY A 165 -13.82 -11.43 1.05
CA GLY A 165 -15.11 -11.94 1.52
C GLY A 165 -15.94 -12.61 0.43
N GLN A 166 -17.12 -13.07 0.81
CA GLN A 166 -17.96 -13.96 0.00
C GLN A 166 -18.79 -13.24 -1.08
N SER A 167 -18.93 -11.91 -1.02
CA SER A 167 -19.73 -11.18 -2.03
C SER A 167 -18.98 -11.11 -3.35
N SER A 168 -19.45 -11.88 -4.34
CA SER A 168 -18.93 -11.88 -5.71
C SER A 168 -19.04 -10.50 -6.37
N VAL A 169 -20.09 -9.74 -6.05
CA VAL A 169 -20.31 -8.38 -6.55
C VAL A 169 -19.26 -7.43 -6.00
N PHE A 170 -18.97 -7.50 -4.70
CA PHE A 170 -17.92 -6.69 -4.10
C PHE A 170 -16.54 -7.07 -4.65
N VAL A 171 -16.21 -8.36 -4.72
CA VAL A 171 -14.96 -8.87 -5.29
C VAL A 171 -14.77 -8.41 -6.74
N ALA A 172 -15.81 -8.52 -7.58
CA ALA A 172 -15.74 -8.05 -8.95
C ALA A 172 -15.48 -6.53 -9.02
N SER A 173 -16.08 -5.75 -8.11
CA SER A 173 -15.86 -4.31 -8.04
C SER A 173 -14.42 -3.92 -7.66
N THR A 174 -13.69 -4.76 -6.91
CA THR A 174 -12.30 -4.47 -6.52
C THR A 174 -11.32 -4.66 -7.67
N LEU A 175 -11.66 -5.54 -8.62
CA LEU A 175 -10.88 -5.81 -9.84
C LEU A 175 -10.94 -4.67 -10.87
N LEU A 176 -11.90 -3.75 -10.74
CA LEU A 176 -12.04 -2.59 -11.61
C LEU A 176 -11.07 -1.48 -11.18
N GLU A 177 -9.94 -1.34 -11.88
CA GLU A 177 -8.93 -0.32 -11.58
C GLU A 177 -9.47 1.12 -11.65
N ASN A 178 -10.33 1.41 -12.63
CA ASN A 178 -10.93 2.73 -12.83
C ASN A 178 -12.20 2.95 -11.98
N GLY A 179 -12.59 1.96 -11.16
CA GLY A 179 -13.83 1.98 -10.39
C GLY A 179 -15.09 1.93 -11.27
N GLY A 180 -16.17 2.50 -10.73
CA GLY A 180 -17.51 2.45 -11.33
C GLY A 180 -18.41 1.35 -10.75
N THR A 181 -19.67 1.32 -11.18
CA THR A 181 -20.62 0.28 -10.85
C THR A 181 -20.56 -0.85 -11.87
N LEU A 182 -20.84 -2.09 -11.44
CA LEU A 182 -21.11 -3.17 -12.40
C LEU A 182 -22.34 -2.78 -13.23
N ARG A 183 -22.18 -2.73 -14.56
CA ARG A 183 -23.10 -2.10 -15.53
C ARG A 183 -24.47 -2.81 -15.72
N SER A 184 -24.94 -3.61 -14.78
CA SER A 184 -26.16 -4.42 -14.96
C SER A 184 -27.00 -4.66 -13.71
N ALA A 185 -26.67 -4.07 -12.55
CA ALA A 185 -27.41 -4.30 -11.31
C ALA A 185 -28.48 -3.20 -11.07
N SER A 186 -29.68 -3.61 -10.63
CA SER A 186 -30.72 -2.66 -10.20
C SER A 186 -30.31 -1.99 -8.88
N PRO A 187 -30.78 -0.77 -8.59
CA PRO A 187 -30.48 -0.12 -7.30
C PRO A 187 -30.89 -0.95 -6.09
N ALA A 188 -31.99 -1.71 -6.20
CA ALA A 188 -32.47 -2.59 -5.14
C ALA A 188 -31.52 -3.78 -4.89
N SER A 189 -30.96 -4.39 -5.94
CA SER A 189 -29.98 -5.47 -5.75
C SER A 189 -28.65 -4.94 -5.19
N LEU A 190 -28.21 -3.75 -5.63
CA LEU A 190 -27.02 -3.10 -5.05
C LEU A 190 -27.21 -2.77 -3.56
N LEU A 191 -28.39 -2.33 -3.14
CA LEU A 191 -28.69 -2.08 -1.73
C LEU A 191 -28.65 -3.38 -0.92
N LYS A 192 -29.24 -4.45 -1.43
CA LYS A 192 -29.20 -5.78 -0.78
C LYS A 192 -27.76 -6.27 -0.60
N GLU A 193 -26.92 -6.11 -1.62
CA GLU A 193 -25.49 -6.45 -1.54
C GLU A 193 -24.73 -5.54 -0.57
N ALA A 194 -25.01 -4.24 -0.56
CA ALA A 194 -24.40 -3.34 0.41
C ALA A 194 -24.74 -3.74 1.86
N ILE A 195 -26.00 -4.12 2.14
CA ILE A 195 -26.44 -4.63 3.45
C ILE A 195 -25.70 -5.92 3.81
N HIS A 196 -25.48 -6.81 2.85
CA HIS A 196 -24.73 -8.04 3.08
C HIS A 196 -23.25 -7.76 3.43
N VAL A 197 -22.59 -6.85 2.72
CA VAL A 197 -21.16 -6.53 2.90
C VAL A 197 -20.88 -5.80 4.22
N ILE A 198 -21.83 -5.03 4.75
CA ILE A 198 -21.69 -4.37 6.07
C ILE A 198 -22.12 -5.26 7.25
N GLY A 199 -22.47 -6.52 6.99
CA GLY A 199 -22.88 -7.46 8.02
C GLY A 199 -21.75 -7.76 9.02
N CYS A 200 -22.10 -7.95 10.30
CA CYS A 200 -21.12 -8.16 11.37
C CYS A 200 -20.19 -9.37 11.16
N GLY A 201 -20.66 -10.42 10.50
CA GLY A 201 -19.87 -11.62 10.18
C GLY A 201 -19.16 -11.56 8.83
N TYR A 202 -19.22 -10.44 8.10
CA TYR A 202 -18.65 -10.37 6.76
C TYR A 202 -17.12 -10.50 6.77
N GLU A 203 -16.48 -9.97 7.82
CA GLU A 203 -15.03 -10.02 7.98
C GLU A 203 -14.53 -11.36 8.53
N ASP A 204 -15.43 -12.26 8.96
CA ASP A 204 -15.06 -13.55 9.54
C ASP A 204 -14.29 -14.42 8.55
N LYS A 205 -13.14 -14.93 8.98
CA LYS A 205 -12.22 -15.76 8.18
C LYS A 205 -11.69 -15.06 6.92
N THR A 206 -11.86 -13.75 6.80
CA THR A 206 -11.24 -12.95 5.75
C THR A 206 -9.90 -12.34 6.20
N ASP A 207 -9.20 -11.72 5.25
CA ASP A 207 -7.95 -10.99 5.47
C ASP A 207 -8.18 -9.48 5.79
N TRP A 208 -9.44 -9.03 5.89
CA TRP A 208 -9.78 -7.69 6.38
C TRP A 208 -9.21 -7.45 7.78
N GLY A 209 -8.65 -6.27 8.02
CA GLY A 209 -8.04 -5.92 9.29
C GLY A 209 -6.66 -6.53 9.53
N LYS A 210 -6.32 -7.63 8.85
CA LYS A 210 -5.05 -8.35 9.04
C LYS A 210 -4.01 -7.92 8.01
N GLU A 211 -4.40 -7.93 6.75
CA GLU A 211 -3.50 -7.62 5.62
C GLU A 211 -4.09 -6.55 4.69
N ILE A 212 -5.37 -6.20 4.87
CA ILE A 212 -6.15 -5.35 3.96
C ILE A 212 -6.99 -4.36 4.75
N GLY A 213 -7.17 -3.17 4.19
CA GLY A 213 -7.88 -2.08 4.86
C GLY A 213 -7.02 -1.44 5.92
N TRP A 214 -7.67 -0.96 6.97
CA TRP A 214 -6.99 -0.52 8.19
C TRP A 214 -6.52 -1.74 8.96
N ILE A 215 -5.28 -1.72 9.44
CA ILE A 215 -4.71 -2.85 10.16
C ILE A 215 -5.16 -2.80 11.63
N TYR A 216 -5.89 -3.83 12.06
CA TYR A 216 -6.47 -3.93 13.38
C TYR A 216 -5.43 -4.37 14.42
N GLY A 217 -5.77 -4.14 15.69
CA GLY A 217 -5.02 -4.68 16.82
C GLY A 217 -3.74 -3.91 17.13
N SER A 218 -3.63 -2.65 16.70
CA SER A 218 -2.65 -1.71 17.24
C SER A 218 -3.33 -0.41 17.67
N VAL A 219 -2.90 0.15 18.80
CA VAL A 219 -3.32 1.49 19.26
C VAL A 219 -2.96 2.58 18.24
N THR A 220 -1.97 2.32 17.38
CA THR A 220 -1.49 3.22 16.31
C THR A 220 -1.69 2.59 14.92
N GLU A 221 -2.89 2.06 14.67
CA GLU A 221 -3.32 1.49 13.38
C GLU A 221 -3.04 2.39 12.17
N ASP A 222 -3.08 3.72 12.36
CA ASP A 222 -2.84 4.71 11.33
C ASP A 222 -1.42 4.57 10.75
N ILE A 223 -0.42 4.61 11.63
CA ILE A 223 0.99 4.51 11.24
C ILE A 223 1.24 3.15 10.59
N LEU A 224 0.70 2.09 11.19
CA LEU A 224 0.86 0.72 10.70
C LEU A 224 0.26 0.51 9.31
N THR A 225 -0.93 1.07 9.06
CA THR A 225 -1.60 1.02 7.76
C THR A 225 -0.75 1.75 6.71
N GLY A 226 -0.26 2.96 7.02
CA GLY A 226 0.64 3.70 6.13
C GLY A 226 1.95 2.96 5.83
N PHE A 227 2.59 2.42 6.87
CA PHE A 227 3.81 1.62 6.78
C PHE A 227 3.65 0.40 5.87
N LYS A 228 2.54 -0.33 6.04
CA LYS A 228 2.19 -1.49 5.21
C LYS A 228 2.09 -1.09 3.74
N MET A 229 1.40 0.00 3.42
CA MET A 229 1.29 0.50 2.04
C MET A 229 2.67 0.87 1.47
N HIS A 230 3.54 1.52 2.24
CA HIS A 230 4.91 1.83 1.80
C HIS A 230 5.75 0.57 1.59
N CYS A 231 5.57 -0.48 2.41
CA CYS A 231 6.20 -1.78 2.19
C CYS A 231 5.76 -2.43 0.87
N HIS A 232 4.53 -2.18 0.41
CA HIS A 232 4.03 -2.57 -0.92
C HIS A 232 4.54 -1.67 -2.06
N GLY A 233 5.47 -0.75 -1.78
CA GLY A 233 6.15 0.11 -2.74
C GLY A 233 5.36 1.34 -3.17
N TRP A 234 4.27 1.64 -2.48
CA TRP A 234 3.52 2.87 -2.70
C TRP A 234 4.29 4.08 -2.17
N ARG A 235 4.00 5.25 -2.75
CA ARG A 235 4.51 6.55 -2.32
C ARG A 235 3.36 7.39 -1.78
N SER A 236 3.51 8.05 -0.64
CA SER A 236 2.56 9.08 -0.19
C SER A 236 3.05 10.48 -0.57
N ILE A 237 2.17 11.47 -0.49
CA ILE A 237 2.48 12.87 -0.82
C ILE A 237 2.05 13.77 0.33
N TYR A 238 2.90 14.72 0.71
CA TYR A 238 2.57 15.75 1.69
C TYR A 238 2.14 17.06 1.03
N CYS A 239 0.84 17.39 1.11
CA CYS A 239 0.29 18.60 0.50
C CYS A 239 0.04 19.69 1.56
N ILE A 240 0.70 20.83 1.39
CA ILE A 240 0.58 21.97 2.31
C ILE A 240 -0.01 23.17 1.56
N PRO A 241 -1.33 23.32 1.53
CA PRO A 241 -1.94 24.51 0.95
C PRO A 241 -1.63 25.77 1.73
N LYS A 242 -1.68 26.93 1.04
CA LYS A 242 -1.54 28.26 1.66
C LYS A 242 -2.54 28.49 2.79
N ARG A 243 -3.77 27.98 2.63
CA ARG A 243 -4.80 27.98 3.68
C ARG A 243 -4.87 26.56 4.26
N PRO A 244 -4.81 26.37 5.58
CA PRO A 244 -5.01 25.06 6.19
C PRO A 244 -6.30 24.40 5.69
N ALA A 245 -6.17 23.24 5.04
CA ALA A 245 -7.29 22.49 4.50
C ALA A 245 -8.12 21.82 5.61
N PHE A 246 -7.43 21.34 6.65
CA PHE A 246 -8.04 20.67 7.79
C PHE A 246 -7.61 21.39 9.07
N LYS A 247 -8.60 21.86 9.84
CA LYS A 247 -8.44 22.49 11.14
C LYS A 247 -9.27 21.74 12.17
N GLY A 248 -8.65 21.33 13.26
CA GLY A 248 -9.32 20.74 14.42
C GLY A 248 -9.23 21.63 15.64
N SER A 249 -9.92 21.25 16.71
CA SER A 249 -9.77 21.89 18.02
C SER A 249 -8.64 21.22 18.79
N ALA A 250 -7.70 22.00 19.34
CA ALA A 250 -6.66 21.46 20.20
C ALA A 250 -7.22 21.09 21.59
N PRO A 251 -6.64 20.08 22.27
CA PRO A 251 -6.93 19.86 23.69
C PRO A 251 -6.53 21.09 24.50
N LEU A 252 -7.45 21.59 25.34
CA LEU A 252 -7.20 22.74 26.22
C LEU A 252 -6.52 22.32 27.53
N ASN A 253 -6.69 21.05 27.91
CA ASN A 253 -6.25 20.52 29.20
C ASN A 253 -4.96 19.70 29.05
N LEU A 254 -4.05 19.84 30.02
CA LEU A 254 -2.80 19.07 30.06
C LEU A 254 -3.05 17.57 30.17
N SER A 255 -4.06 17.14 30.95
CA SER A 255 -4.39 15.73 31.13
C SER A 255 -4.74 15.03 29.81
N ASP A 256 -5.57 15.66 28.98
CA ASP A 256 -5.94 15.13 27.67
C ASP A 256 -4.74 15.04 26.73
N ARG A 257 -3.85 16.04 26.79
CA ARG A 257 -2.61 16.05 26.02
C ARG A 257 -1.67 14.92 26.45
N LEU A 258 -1.49 14.71 27.75
CA LEU A 258 -0.66 13.62 28.27
C LEU A 258 -1.22 12.25 27.91
N ASN A 259 -2.53 12.05 28.05
CA ASN A 259 -3.18 10.80 27.62
C ASN A 259 -3.02 10.56 26.12
N GLN A 260 -3.07 11.60 25.30
CA GLN A 260 -2.83 11.49 23.87
C GLN A 260 -1.39 11.05 23.56
N VAL A 261 -0.39 11.69 24.16
CA VAL A 261 1.02 11.31 23.97
C VAL A 261 1.29 9.89 24.49
N LEU A 262 0.69 9.52 25.62
CA LEU A 262 0.78 8.19 26.18
C LEU A 262 0.24 7.13 25.21
N ARG A 263 -0.92 7.38 24.58
CA ARG A 263 -1.46 6.46 23.55
C ARG A 263 -0.51 6.31 22.36
N TRP A 264 0.11 7.39 21.90
CA TRP A 264 1.10 7.33 20.82
C TRP A 264 2.36 6.54 21.21
N ALA A 265 2.85 6.74 22.42
CA ALA A 265 4.01 6.00 22.95
C ALA A 265 3.70 4.50 23.09
N LEU A 266 2.55 4.16 23.66
CA LEU A 266 2.11 2.77 23.82
C LEU A 266 1.96 2.06 22.46
N GLY A 267 1.28 2.69 21.50
CA GLY A 267 1.16 2.11 20.16
C GLY A 267 2.50 1.95 19.44
N SER A 268 3.44 2.88 19.64
CA SER A 268 4.79 2.77 19.07
C SER A 268 5.56 1.56 19.65
N ILE A 269 5.46 1.34 20.96
CA ILE A 269 6.06 0.18 21.63
C ILE A 269 5.40 -1.12 21.16
N GLU A 270 4.08 -1.13 21.03
CA GLU A 270 3.33 -2.26 20.51
C GLU A 270 3.78 -2.63 19.08
N ILE A 271 3.87 -1.66 18.16
CA ILE A 271 4.38 -1.89 16.81
C ILE A 271 5.81 -2.45 16.85
N PHE A 272 6.68 -1.90 17.70
CA PHE A 272 8.08 -2.34 17.81
C PHE A 272 8.20 -3.80 18.22
N PHE A 273 7.37 -4.28 19.15
CA PHE A 273 7.35 -5.68 19.58
C PHE A 273 6.43 -6.59 18.75
N SER A 274 5.69 -6.02 17.80
CA SER A 274 4.82 -6.78 16.90
C SER A 274 5.59 -7.44 15.75
N ASN A 275 4.88 -8.30 15.00
CA ASN A 275 5.40 -8.86 13.75
C ASN A 275 5.66 -7.80 12.67
N HIS A 276 5.14 -6.59 12.82
CA HIS A 276 5.23 -5.50 11.85
C HIS A 276 6.37 -4.50 12.14
N CYS A 277 7.34 -4.86 12.97
CA CYS A 277 8.47 -3.97 13.26
C CYS A 277 9.32 -3.68 12.00
N PRO A 278 9.65 -2.41 11.72
CA PRO A 278 10.50 -2.00 10.59
C PRO A 278 11.87 -2.69 10.55
N LEU A 279 12.38 -3.21 11.67
CA LEU A 279 13.67 -3.88 11.75
C LEU A 279 13.71 -5.26 11.08
N TRP A 280 12.58 -5.98 10.98
CA TRP A 280 12.51 -7.31 10.35
C TRP A 280 11.36 -7.48 9.36
N TYR A 281 10.34 -6.63 9.40
CA TYR A 281 9.20 -6.71 8.50
C TYR A 281 9.45 -6.04 7.14
N GLY A 282 8.85 -6.56 6.06
CA GLY A 282 8.85 -5.89 4.76
C GLY A 282 10.21 -5.85 4.03
N TYR A 283 11.17 -6.70 4.41
CA TYR A 283 12.43 -6.85 3.65
C TYR A 283 12.17 -7.48 2.28
N GLY A 284 12.86 -6.98 1.25
CA GLY A 284 12.61 -7.36 -0.14
C GLY A 284 11.33 -6.76 -0.74
N GLY A 285 10.63 -5.91 0.01
CA GLY A 285 9.50 -5.10 -0.46
C GLY A 285 9.92 -3.80 -1.15
N GLY A 286 8.99 -2.86 -1.24
CA GLY A 286 9.18 -1.56 -1.89
C GLY A 286 9.58 -0.42 -0.95
N LEU A 287 9.81 -0.68 0.34
CA LEU A 287 10.23 0.33 1.32
C LEU A 287 11.69 0.75 1.10
N LYS A 288 11.95 2.05 0.90
CA LYS A 288 13.31 2.59 0.75
C LYS A 288 14.09 2.47 2.06
N PHE A 289 15.42 2.36 1.96
CA PHE A 289 16.29 2.25 3.15
C PHE A 289 16.16 3.43 4.11
N LEU A 290 16.22 4.67 3.59
CA LEU A 290 16.08 5.87 4.43
C LEU A 290 14.65 6.01 5.00
N GLU A 291 13.64 5.56 4.27
CA GLU A 291 12.27 5.53 4.78
C GLU A 291 12.15 4.53 5.94
N ARG A 292 12.73 3.33 5.78
CA ARG A 292 12.79 2.32 6.82
C ARG A 292 13.49 2.81 8.08
N PHE A 293 14.57 3.58 7.93
CA PHE A 293 15.26 4.16 9.09
C PHE A 293 14.41 5.24 9.79
N SER A 294 13.51 5.88 9.06
CA SER A 294 12.62 6.91 9.60
C SER A 294 11.40 6.34 10.32
N TYR A 295 11.00 5.10 9.97
CA TYR A 295 10.00 4.29 10.66
C TYR A 295 10.58 3.59 11.89
#